data_AF-A0A101T206-F1
#
_entry.id   AF-A0A101T206-F1
#
_cell.length_a   1.000
_cell.length_b   1.000
_cell.length_c   1.000
_cell.angle_alpha   90.00
_cell.angle_beta   90.00
_cell.angle_gamma   90.00
#
_symmetry.space_group_name_H-M   'P 1'
#
loop_
_entity.id
_entity.type
_entity.pdbx_description
1 polymer ?
#
loop_
_entity_poly.entity_id
_entity_poly.type
_entity_poly.pdbx_seq_one_letter_code
_entity_poly.pdbx_strand_id
1 'polypeptide(L)'
;MSFRRRAGTGLFAVLMAFAVTPTLVTPAEAAVHDCRVSGDRAVCAYVTGIDAGSWLNMRTGPGYGYADVPYGRLNNGAEVGLKCWSTGDGAADNPHSRYWMYIDTGVRAGWVNDWYLDTGDPAVWQQRIPHC
;
A
#
# COMPACT_ATOMS: atom_id res chain seq x y z
N MET A 1 -25.84 22.43 -77.06
CA MET A 1 -24.41 22.08 -77.05
C MET A 1 -23.86 22.26 -75.64
N SER A 2 -23.36 21.15 -75.09
CA SER A 2 -22.19 21.04 -74.20
C SER A 2 -22.12 21.83 -72.88
N PHE A 3 -22.23 21.04 -71.81
CA PHE A 3 -21.74 21.25 -70.44
C PHE A 3 -20.34 21.90 -70.33
N ARG A 4 -20.12 22.68 -69.25
CA ARG A 4 -19.08 22.38 -68.25
C ARG A 4 -19.24 23.15 -66.91
N ARG A 5 -19.34 22.33 -65.86
CA ARG A 5 -19.31 22.60 -64.40
C ARG A 5 -17.99 23.26 -63.96
N ARG A 6 -17.99 23.96 -62.81
CA ARG A 6 -17.13 23.63 -61.65
C ARG A 6 -17.82 23.98 -60.32
N ALA A 7 -17.92 22.96 -59.47
CA ALA A 7 -18.39 23.03 -58.09
C ALA A 7 -17.20 23.34 -57.16
N GLY A 8 -17.44 24.15 -56.13
CA GLY A 8 -16.51 24.37 -55.00
C GLY A 8 -17.14 23.83 -53.73
N THR A 9 -16.63 22.69 -53.27
CA THR A 9 -17.07 21.93 -52.11
C THR A 9 -16.67 22.64 -50.82
N GLY A 10 -17.65 23.09 -50.03
CA GLY A 10 -17.43 23.57 -48.67
C GLY A 10 -17.37 22.39 -47.69
N LEU A 11 -16.19 22.12 -47.13
CA LEU A 11 -16.00 21.20 -46.02
C LEU A 11 -16.52 21.84 -44.72
N PHE A 12 -17.66 21.38 -44.22
CA PHE A 12 -18.08 21.64 -42.85
C PHE A 12 -17.46 20.58 -41.93
N ALA A 13 -16.49 20.99 -41.12
CA ALA A 13 -15.87 20.15 -40.10
C ALA A 13 -16.83 19.98 -38.91
N VAL A 14 -17.18 18.73 -38.59
CA VAL A 14 -17.95 18.37 -37.40
C VAL A 14 -16.98 18.31 -36.21
N LEU A 15 -17.11 19.26 -35.28
CA LEU A 15 -16.40 19.24 -34.00
C LEU A 15 -17.13 18.27 -33.05
N MET A 16 -16.59 17.06 -32.88
CA MET A 16 -16.97 16.14 -31.82
C MET A 16 -16.35 16.61 -30.49
N ALA A 17 -17.15 17.16 -29.59
CA ALA A 17 -16.73 17.47 -28.23
C ALA A 17 -16.70 16.17 -27.40
N PHE A 18 -15.51 15.60 -27.18
CA PHE A 18 -15.32 14.56 -26.18
C PHE A 18 -15.32 15.19 -24.79
N ALA A 19 -16.40 14.97 -24.03
CA ALA A 19 -16.42 15.27 -22.61
C ALA A 19 -15.52 14.24 -21.89
N VAL A 20 -14.29 14.66 -21.56
CA VAL A 20 -13.40 13.90 -20.68
C VAL A 20 -13.95 14.08 -19.27
N THR A 21 -14.68 13.09 -18.76
CA THR A 21 -14.96 13.01 -17.33
C THR A 21 -13.66 12.67 -16.61
N PRO A 22 -13.12 13.53 -15.73
CA PRO A 22 -12.01 13.14 -14.89
C PRO A 22 -12.52 12.10 -13.90
N THR A 23 -12.21 10.84 -14.13
CA THR A 23 -12.28 9.84 -13.06
C THR A 23 -11.25 10.27 -12.02
N LEU A 24 -11.73 10.78 -10.88
CA LEU A 24 -10.90 10.91 -9.68
C LEU A 24 -10.48 9.49 -9.33
N VAL A 25 -9.27 9.12 -9.71
CA VAL A 25 -8.62 7.92 -9.21
C VAL A 25 -8.36 8.22 -7.75
N THR A 26 -9.25 7.77 -6.86
CA THR A 26 -8.91 7.69 -5.44
C THR A 26 -7.67 6.79 -5.35
N PRO A 27 -6.64 7.18 -4.57
CA PRO A 27 -5.54 6.27 -4.32
C PRO A 27 -6.14 4.93 -3.89
N ALA A 28 -5.65 3.82 -4.45
CA ALA A 28 -5.99 2.49 -3.96
C ALA A 28 -5.85 2.52 -2.44
N GLU A 29 -6.89 2.06 -1.74
CA GLU A 29 -7.09 2.18 -0.29
C GLU A 29 -6.00 1.48 0.52
N ALA A 30 -4.77 2.01 0.50
CA ALA A 30 -3.74 1.73 1.48
C ALA A 30 -4.09 2.55 2.72
N ALA A 31 -4.83 1.93 3.63
CA ALA A 31 -5.23 2.51 4.89
C ALA A 31 -5.50 1.39 5.88
N VAL A 32 -4.96 1.52 7.08
CA VAL A 32 -5.23 0.57 8.17
C VAL A 32 -6.73 0.41 8.44
N HIS A 33 -7.18 -0.80 8.74
CA HIS A 33 -8.60 -1.14 8.95
C HIS A 33 -8.85 -1.77 10.32
N ASP A 34 -10.11 -1.80 10.77
CA ASP A 34 -10.46 -2.51 11.99
C ASP A 34 -10.65 -4.01 11.72
N CYS A 35 -10.09 -4.85 12.58
CA CYS A 35 -10.09 -6.31 12.45
C CYS A 35 -10.21 -7.00 13.81
N ARG A 36 -10.07 -8.33 13.84
CA ARG A 36 -9.89 -9.09 15.08
C ARG A 36 -8.65 -9.97 15.01
N VAL A 37 -7.81 -9.91 16.04
CA VAL A 37 -6.67 -10.81 16.24
C VAL A 37 -6.93 -11.60 17.52
N SER A 38 -6.96 -12.93 17.42
CA SER A 38 -7.28 -13.84 18.54
C SER A 38 -8.59 -13.51 19.28
N GLY A 39 -9.56 -12.92 18.57
CA GLY A 39 -10.85 -12.53 19.13
C GLY A 39 -10.91 -11.09 19.66
N ASP A 40 -9.80 -10.42 19.85
CA ASP A 40 -9.74 -9.03 20.31
C ASP A 40 -9.78 -8.06 19.13
N ARG A 41 -10.42 -6.88 19.33
CA ARG A 41 -10.39 -5.82 18.32
C ARG A 41 -8.97 -5.28 18.16
N ALA A 42 -8.55 -5.12 16.92
CA ALA A 42 -7.25 -4.57 16.57
C ALA A 42 -7.37 -3.66 15.33
N VAL A 43 -6.34 -2.85 15.13
CA VAL A 43 -6.09 -2.16 13.85
C VAL A 43 -5.20 -3.09 13.04
N CYS A 44 -5.54 -3.37 11.78
CA CYS A 44 -4.80 -4.27 10.91
C CYS A 44 -4.31 -3.57 9.64
N ALA A 45 -3.37 -4.23 8.98
CA ALA A 45 -2.95 -4.00 7.60
C ALA A 45 -2.63 -5.35 6.94
N TYR A 46 -2.50 -5.35 5.62
CA TYR A 46 -2.01 -6.48 4.84
C TYR A 46 -0.55 -6.30 4.47
N VAL A 47 0.19 -7.42 4.45
CA VAL A 47 1.55 -7.47 3.92
C VAL A 47 1.51 -7.33 2.40
N THR A 48 2.38 -6.47 1.86
CA THR A 48 2.47 -6.17 0.43
C THR A 48 3.91 -5.89 0.00
N GLY A 49 4.15 -5.78 -1.31
CA GLY A 49 5.44 -5.37 -1.86
C GLY A 49 6.56 -6.40 -1.73
N ILE A 50 6.26 -7.67 -1.42
CA ILE A 50 7.23 -8.76 -1.37
C ILE A 50 7.36 -9.42 -2.75
N ASP A 51 8.58 -9.65 -3.21
CA ASP A 51 8.85 -10.35 -4.47
C ASP A 51 8.27 -11.78 -4.49
N ALA A 52 7.91 -12.26 -5.68
CA ALA A 52 7.39 -13.61 -5.86
C ALA A 52 8.41 -14.68 -5.42
N GLY A 53 7.98 -15.60 -4.54
CA GLY A 53 8.84 -16.64 -3.97
C GLY A 53 9.63 -16.20 -2.73
N SER A 54 9.52 -14.92 -2.35
CA SER A 54 10.11 -14.35 -1.13
C SER A 54 9.07 -14.22 -0.01
N TRP A 55 9.53 -13.85 1.18
CA TRP A 55 8.69 -13.59 2.35
C TRP A 55 9.28 -12.44 3.16
N LEU A 56 8.41 -11.78 3.93
CA LEU A 56 8.80 -10.81 4.94
C LEU A 56 9.13 -11.54 6.25
N ASN A 57 10.30 -11.28 6.83
CA ASN A 57 10.66 -11.80 8.15
C ASN A 57 10.27 -10.79 9.23
N MET A 58 9.53 -11.27 10.23
CA MET A 58 9.42 -10.60 11.53
C MET A 58 10.79 -10.56 12.23
N ARG A 59 11.10 -9.44 12.85
CA ARG A 59 12.34 -9.19 13.60
C ARG A 59 12.06 -9.07 15.09
N THR A 60 13.05 -9.39 15.92
CA THR A 60 12.95 -9.21 17.38
C THR A 60 13.08 -7.74 17.82
N GLY A 61 13.48 -6.84 16.92
CA GLY A 61 13.52 -5.39 17.12
C GLY A 61 13.35 -4.63 15.79
N PRO A 62 13.19 -3.29 15.83
CA PRO A 62 12.91 -2.47 14.66
C PRO A 62 14.19 -2.24 13.83
N GLY A 63 14.66 -3.29 13.16
CA GLY A 63 15.85 -3.20 12.31
C GLY A 63 16.31 -4.53 11.76
N TYR A 64 17.15 -4.48 10.74
CA TYR A 64 17.73 -5.66 10.10
C TYR A 64 18.93 -6.23 10.86
N GLY A 65 19.50 -5.48 11.80
CA GLY A 65 20.49 -5.98 12.76
C GLY A 65 19.91 -6.89 13.85
N TYR A 66 18.59 -6.95 14.00
CA TYR A 66 17.92 -7.83 14.96
C TYR A 66 17.67 -9.22 14.37
N ALA A 67 17.64 -10.21 15.26
CA ALA A 67 17.37 -11.59 14.88
C ALA A 67 15.97 -11.75 14.26
N ASP A 68 15.84 -12.72 13.35
CA ASP A 68 14.53 -13.15 12.87
C ASP A 68 13.75 -13.81 14.01
N VAL A 69 12.45 -13.52 14.10
CA VAL A 69 11.54 -14.30 14.94
C VAL A 69 11.43 -15.69 14.31
N PRO A 70 11.69 -16.79 15.06
CA PRO A 70 11.57 -18.14 14.52
C PRO A 70 10.19 -18.36 13.90
N TYR A 71 10.13 -18.96 12.70
CA TYR A 71 8.89 -19.15 11.92
C TYR A 71 8.02 -17.88 11.74
N GLY A 72 8.61 -16.69 11.87
CA GLY A 72 7.93 -15.40 11.71
C GLY A 72 7.92 -14.92 10.25
N ARG A 73 7.63 -15.82 9.31
CA ARG A 73 7.59 -15.50 7.87
C ARG A 73 6.18 -15.10 7.47
N LEU A 74 6.07 -14.02 6.70
CA LEU A 74 4.81 -13.49 6.18
C LEU A 74 4.87 -13.39 4.66
N ASN A 75 3.76 -13.71 4.01
CA ASN A 75 3.61 -13.60 2.56
C ASN A 75 2.72 -12.42 2.22
N ASN A 76 2.75 -11.95 0.97
CA ASN A 76 1.78 -10.96 0.49
C ASN A 76 0.34 -11.41 0.76
N GLY A 77 -0.50 -10.47 1.18
CA GLY A 77 -1.90 -10.71 1.55
C GLY A 77 -2.10 -11.25 2.96
N ALA A 78 -1.05 -11.51 3.73
CA ALA A 78 -1.19 -11.85 5.15
C ALA A 78 -1.72 -10.63 5.93
N GLU A 79 -2.83 -10.79 6.65
CA GLU A 79 -3.36 -9.77 7.55
C GLU A 79 -2.62 -9.82 8.90
N VAL A 80 -2.18 -8.65 9.39
CA VAL A 80 -1.43 -8.52 10.64
C VAL A 80 -2.04 -7.44 11.52
N GLY A 81 -2.18 -7.72 12.81
CA GLY A 81 -2.60 -6.72 13.79
C GLY A 81 -1.45 -5.80 14.15
N LEU A 82 -1.69 -4.50 14.18
CA LEU A 82 -0.73 -3.45 14.49
C LEU A 82 -0.92 -3.03 15.95
N LYS A 83 0.11 -3.20 16.79
CA LYS A 83 0.02 -2.89 18.23
C LYS A 83 0.60 -1.52 18.56
N CYS A 84 1.80 -1.23 18.05
CA CYS A 84 2.46 0.05 18.20
C CYS A 84 3.51 0.22 17.10
N TRP A 85 4.05 1.44 16.96
CA TRP A 85 5.08 1.76 15.97
C TRP A 85 6.33 2.37 16.62
N SER A 86 7.48 2.22 15.97
CA SER A 86 8.71 2.93 16.34
C SER A 86 9.52 3.23 15.08
N THR A 87 10.68 3.86 15.25
CA THR A 87 11.62 4.09 14.15
C THR A 87 12.85 3.21 14.25
N GLY A 88 13.43 2.84 13.11
CA GLY A 88 14.55 1.89 13.05
C GLY A 88 15.36 2.00 11.78
N ASP A 89 15.95 0.87 11.36
CA ASP A 89 16.65 0.79 10.08
C ASP A 89 15.71 1.10 8.90
N GLY A 90 16.25 1.60 7.80
CA GLY A 90 15.50 1.74 6.55
C GLY A 90 15.11 0.39 5.97
N ALA A 91 13.96 0.31 5.28
CA ALA A 91 13.57 -0.89 4.53
C ALA A 91 14.67 -1.32 3.53
N ALA A 92 14.76 -2.61 3.26
CA ALA A 92 15.78 -3.14 2.35
C ALA A 92 15.71 -2.51 0.95
N ASP A 93 14.49 -2.27 0.45
CA ASP A 93 14.24 -1.69 -0.88
C ASP A 93 14.03 -0.17 -0.84
N ASN A 94 13.87 0.40 0.36
CA ASN A 94 13.75 1.84 0.56
C ASN A 94 14.39 2.27 1.89
N PRO A 95 15.68 2.64 1.89
CA PRO A 95 16.40 3.04 3.10
C PRO A 95 15.82 4.27 3.82
N HIS A 96 14.93 5.03 3.17
CA HIS A 96 14.25 6.18 3.77
C HIS A 96 12.97 5.79 4.53
N SER A 97 12.41 4.60 4.28
CA SER A 97 11.27 4.09 5.05
C SER A 97 11.75 3.53 6.38
N ARG A 98 11.62 4.33 7.44
CA ARG A 98 12.18 4.02 8.77
C ARG A 98 11.14 3.67 9.83
N TYR A 99 9.86 3.62 9.48
CA TYR A 99 8.83 3.19 10.40
C TYR A 99 8.78 1.68 10.49
N TRP A 100 8.69 1.17 11.70
CA TRP A 100 8.54 -0.24 12.02
C TRP A 100 7.28 -0.43 12.85
N MET A 101 6.49 -1.43 12.48
CA MET A 101 5.29 -1.84 13.19
C MET A 101 5.60 -3.06 14.06
N TYR A 102 5.26 -2.98 15.35
CA TYR A 102 5.16 -4.17 16.17
C TYR A 102 3.82 -4.83 15.89
N ILE A 103 3.87 -5.99 15.24
CA ILE A 103 2.71 -6.71 14.78
C ILE A 103 2.39 -7.92 15.65
N ASP A 104 1.13 -8.35 15.61
CA ASP A 104 0.60 -9.54 16.27
C ASP A 104 -0.28 -10.30 15.27
N THR A 105 0.06 -11.57 15.02
CA THR A 105 -0.70 -12.47 14.15
C THR A 105 -1.63 -13.39 14.93
N GLY A 106 -1.76 -13.19 16.25
CA GLY A 106 -2.48 -14.03 17.19
C GLY A 106 -1.71 -15.27 17.66
N VAL A 107 -0.66 -15.66 16.95
CA VAL A 107 0.24 -16.77 17.29
C VAL A 107 1.68 -16.33 17.52
N ARG A 108 2.10 -15.22 16.91
CA ARG A 108 3.44 -14.65 16.99
C ARG A 108 3.35 -13.13 16.96
N ALA A 109 4.34 -12.50 17.54
CA ALA A 109 4.51 -11.07 17.48
C ALA A 109 5.97 -10.71 17.18
N GLY A 110 6.18 -9.57 16.53
CA GLY A 110 7.49 -9.13 16.10
C GLY A 110 7.42 -7.83 15.31
N TRP A 111 8.58 -7.35 14.88
CA TRP A 111 8.71 -6.11 14.16
C TRP A 111 8.79 -6.35 12.66
N VAL A 112 8.07 -5.55 11.87
CA VAL A 112 8.21 -5.48 10.41
C VAL A 112 8.29 -4.02 9.98
N ASN A 113 9.00 -3.75 8.89
CA ASN A 113 9.05 -2.38 8.35
C ASN A 113 7.73 -2.04 7.66
N ASP A 114 7.22 -0.84 7.91
CA ASP A 114 5.97 -0.32 7.37
C ASP A 114 5.93 -0.29 5.83
N TRP A 115 7.10 -0.21 5.18
CA TRP A 115 7.23 -0.26 3.72
C TRP A 115 6.58 -1.50 3.08
N TYR A 116 6.50 -2.60 3.84
CA TYR A 116 5.93 -3.87 3.37
C TYR A 116 4.50 -4.08 3.88
N LEU A 117 3.83 -3.03 4.33
CA LEU A 117 2.44 -3.04 4.74
C LEU A 117 1.64 -2.02 3.93
N ASP A 118 0.36 -2.28 3.70
CA ASP A 118 -0.56 -1.34 3.03
C ASP A 118 -1.19 -0.32 4.00
N THR A 119 -0.43 0.10 5.02
CA THR A 119 -0.89 0.99 6.10
C THR A 119 -1.26 2.39 5.63
N GLY A 120 -0.68 2.84 4.51
CA GLY A 120 -0.90 4.17 3.95
C GLY A 120 0.00 5.25 4.54
N ASP A 121 -0.54 6.46 4.67
CA ASP A 121 0.21 7.62 5.17
C ASP A 121 0.44 7.53 6.70
N PRO A 122 1.68 7.68 7.19
CA PRO A 122 1.98 7.77 8.61
C PRO A 122 1.15 8.77 9.40
N ALA A 123 0.85 9.93 8.83
CA ALA A 123 0.02 10.94 9.49
C ALA A 123 -1.41 10.44 9.78
N VAL A 124 -1.89 9.43 9.05
CA VAL A 124 -3.21 8.82 9.25
C VAL A 124 -3.12 7.70 10.29
N TRP A 125 -2.24 6.73 10.09
CA TRP A 125 -2.20 5.56 10.99
C TRP A 125 -1.62 5.89 12.37
N GLN A 126 -0.77 6.92 12.51
CA GLN A 126 -0.26 7.37 13.83
C GLN A 126 -1.36 7.91 14.75
N GLN A 127 -2.52 8.30 14.21
CA GLN A 127 -3.67 8.73 15.00
C GLN A 127 -4.38 7.55 15.68
N ARG A 128 -4.18 6.32 15.17
CA ARG A 128 -4.85 5.10 15.61
C ARG A 128 -3.91 4.12 16.31
N ILE A 129 -2.63 4.17 15.99
CA ILE A 129 -1.60 3.24 16.48
C ILE A 129 -0.62 4.03 17.35
N PRO A 130 -0.45 3.66 18.64
CA PRO A 130 0.44 4.38 19.54
C PRO A 130 1.92 4.12 19.21
N HIS A 131 2.79 5.03 19.64
CA HIS A 131 4.25 4.81 19.63
C HIS A 131 4.64 3.76 20.69
N CYS A 132 5.60 2.88 20.36
CA CYS A 132 6.43 2.17 21.33
C CYS A 132 7.66 3.06 21.60
#